data_AF-A0AAJ7NET1-F1
#
_entry.id   AF-A0AAJ7NET1-F1
#
_cell.length_a   1.000
_cell.length_b   1.000
_cell.length_c   1.000
_cell.angle_alpha   90.00
_cell.angle_beta   90.00
_cell.angle_gamma   90.00
#
_symmetry.space_group_name_H-M   'P 1'
#
loop_
_entity.id
_entity.type
_entity.pdbx_description
1 polymer ?
#
loop_
_entity_poly.entity_id
_entity_poly.type
_entity_poly.pdbx_seq_one_letter_code
_entity_poly.pdbx_strand_id
1 'polypeptide(L)'
;MENLSSESDSEDSFNVACKNWDRITDAAKKTGYRKGIEDGTDSVFQEGFDKGYKEGFQTAFLLGKFKSLLNVVPPNVERPQNIKEILDKTRRGACYLCMTASHEEEKSFSQIDNEQQLHSIRILQTLHEYFQPYAKPLNFNDLNEFQIQSQIPKITKSESDD
;
A
#
# COMPACT_ATOMS: atom_id res chain seq x y z
N MET A 1 -5.82 -2.72 -78.76
CA MET A 1 -5.51 -1.43 -78.09
C MET A 1 -6.19 -1.50 -76.73
N GLU A 2 -5.65 -2.34 -75.84
CA GLU A 2 -6.18 -2.61 -74.48
C GLU A 2 -4.97 -2.83 -73.59
N ASN A 3 -4.39 -1.76 -73.02
CA ASN A 3 -3.39 -1.90 -71.96
C ASN A 3 -3.22 -0.63 -71.09
N LEU A 4 -4.08 0.39 -71.23
CA LEU A 4 -4.00 1.62 -70.42
C LEU A 4 -4.99 1.65 -69.25
N SER A 5 -5.96 0.74 -69.19
CA SER A 5 -7.04 0.78 -68.18
C SER A 5 -6.71 0.00 -66.90
N SER A 6 -5.73 -0.93 -66.91
CA SER A 6 -5.44 -1.76 -65.73
C SER A 6 -4.40 -1.14 -64.77
N GLU A 7 -3.55 -0.23 -65.26
CA GLU A 7 -2.56 0.45 -64.42
C GLU A 7 -3.20 1.46 -63.46
N SER A 8 -4.21 2.23 -63.90
CA SER A 8 -4.86 3.22 -63.02
C SER A 8 -5.72 2.58 -61.92
N ASP A 9 -6.43 1.49 -62.23
CA ASP A 9 -7.21 0.74 -61.24
C ASP A 9 -6.30 0.09 -60.17
N SER A 10 -5.11 -0.36 -60.58
CA SER A 10 -4.12 -0.90 -59.66
C SER A 10 -3.52 0.17 -58.73
N GLU A 11 -3.29 1.38 -59.26
CA GLU A 11 -2.72 2.50 -58.49
C GLU A 11 -3.73 3.07 -57.46
N ASP A 12 -5.00 3.18 -57.84
CA ASP A 12 -6.08 3.59 -56.92
C ASP A 12 -6.30 2.54 -55.82
N SER A 13 -6.29 1.25 -56.17
CA SER A 13 -6.38 0.16 -55.19
C SER A 13 -5.21 0.19 -54.20
N PHE A 14 -3.99 0.44 -54.67
CA PHE A 14 -2.82 0.58 -53.82
C PHE A 14 -2.92 1.78 -52.88
N ASN A 15 -3.39 2.94 -53.38
CA ASN A 15 -3.58 4.15 -52.58
C ASN A 15 -4.60 3.95 -51.46
N VAL A 16 -5.73 3.28 -51.76
CA VAL A 16 -6.74 2.91 -50.76
C VAL A 16 -6.15 1.97 -49.71
N ALA A 17 -5.37 0.97 -50.11
CA ALA A 17 -4.70 0.06 -49.19
C ALA A 17 -3.72 0.78 -48.26
N CYS A 18 -2.89 1.70 -48.77
CA CYS A 18 -1.99 2.53 -47.97
C CYS A 18 -2.74 3.37 -46.93
N LYS A 19 -3.79 4.10 -47.34
CA LYS A 19 -4.61 4.91 -46.42
C LYS A 19 -5.28 4.07 -45.33
N ASN A 20 -5.78 2.89 -45.70
CA ASN A 20 -6.36 1.95 -44.74
C ASN A 20 -5.30 1.45 -43.76
N TRP A 21 -4.10 1.12 -44.24
CA TRP A 21 -2.99 0.70 -43.41
C TRP A 21 -2.56 1.80 -42.43
N ASP A 22 -2.44 3.04 -42.88
CA ASP A 22 -2.10 4.18 -42.04
C ASP A 22 -3.15 4.41 -40.96
N ARG A 23 -4.44 4.36 -41.32
CA ARG A 23 -5.54 4.51 -40.37
C ARG A 23 -5.53 3.41 -39.30
N ILE A 24 -5.33 2.16 -39.70
CA ILE A 24 -5.27 1.02 -38.77
C ILE A 24 -4.05 1.18 -37.86
N THR A 25 -2.90 1.53 -38.42
CA THR A 25 -1.65 1.70 -37.68
C THR A 25 -1.75 2.85 -36.67
N ASP A 26 -2.33 3.98 -37.05
CA ASP A 26 -2.51 5.13 -36.17
C ASP A 26 -3.53 4.85 -35.07
N ALA A 27 -4.62 4.14 -35.38
CA ALA A 27 -5.56 3.67 -34.37
C ALA A 27 -4.90 2.72 -33.37
N ALA A 28 -4.08 1.78 -33.85
CA ALA A 28 -3.33 0.85 -33.00
C ALA A 28 -2.31 1.59 -32.11
N LYS A 29 -1.57 2.57 -32.65
CA LYS A 29 -0.62 3.40 -31.88
C LYS A 29 -1.32 4.15 -30.75
N LYS A 30 -2.41 4.87 -31.05
CA LYS A 30 -3.15 5.66 -30.05
C LYS A 30 -3.76 4.78 -28.97
N THR A 31 -4.33 3.64 -29.37
CA THR A 31 -4.94 2.68 -28.44
C THR A 31 -3.87 2.04 -27.56
N GLY A 32 -2.75 1.60 -28.16
CA GLY A 32 -1.63 1.00 -27.43
C GLY A 32 -1.01 1.97 -26.43
N TYR A 33 -0.81 3.23 -26.81
CA TYR A 33 -0.29 4.25 -25.89
C TYR A 33 -1.24 4.50 -24.72
N ARG A 34 -2.53 4.74 -24.99
CA ARG A 34 -3.53 4.97 -23.93
C ARG A 34 -3.60 3.79 -22.97
N LYS A 35 -3.69 2.57 -23.52
CA LYS A 35 -3.75 1.36 -22.71
C LYS A 35 -2.47 1.16 -21.90
N GLY A 36 -1.29 1.43 -22.47
CA GLY A 36 -0.03 1.33 -21.75
C GLY A 36 0.05 2.28 -20.55
N ILE A 37 -0.47 3.51 -20.68
CA ILE A 37 -0.55 4.47 -19.57
C ILE A 37 -1.54 3.99 -18.48
N GLU A 38 -2.71 3.50 -18.89
CA GLU A 38 -3.73 2.94 -17.99
C GLU A 38 -3.20 1.72 -17.23
N ASP A 39 -2.69 0.71 -17.95
CA ASP A 39 -2.11 -0.51 -17.38
C ASP A 39 -0.95 -0.19 -16.42
N GLY A 40 -0.10 0.79 -16.76
CA GLY A 40 1.00 1.22 -15.92
C GLY A 40 0.54 1.91 -14.62
N THR A 41 -0.49 2.75 -14.71
CA THR A 41 -1.08 3.42 -13.54
C THR A 41 -1.75 2.42 -12.62
N ASP A 42 -2.53 1.50 -13.18
CA ASP A 42 -3.19 0.44 -12.43
C ASP A 42 -2.18 -0.48 -11.75
N SER A 43 -1.08 -0.84 -12.43
CA SER A 43 -0.04 -1.68 -11.85
C SER A 43 0.59 -1.05 -10.60
N VAL A 44 0.95 0.24 -10.65
CA VAL A 44 1.53 0.95 -9.51
C VAL A 44 0.50 1.10 -8.38
N PHE A 45 -0.77 1.35 -8.72
CA PHE A 45 -1.84 1.43 -7.73
C PHE A 45 -2.06 0.11 -7.00
N GLN A 46 -2.10 -1.02 -7.73
CA GLN A 46 -2.27 -2.34 -7.14
C GLN A 46 -1.08 -2.72 -6.25
N GLU A 47 0.16 -2.41 -6.66
CA GLU A 47 1.34 -2.64 -5.82
C GLU A 47 1.25 -1.88 -4.48
N GLY A 48 0.84 -0.61 -4.52
CA GLY A 48 0.62 0.19 -3.32
C GLY A 48 -0.53 -0.36 -2.45
N PHE A 49 -1.63 -0.79 -3.08
CA PHE A 49 -2.75 -1.41 -2.37
C PHE A 49 -2.36 -2.72 -1.70
N ASP A 50 -1.69 -3.63 -2.41
CA ASP A 50 -1.27 -4.94 -1.89
C ASP A 50 -0.34 -4.79 -0.69
N LYS A 51 0.62 -3.86 -0.78
CA LYS A 51 1.51 -3.53 0.33
C LYS A 51 0.72 -3.00 1.53
N GLY A 52 -0.12 -1.98 1.32
CA GLY A 52 -0.92 -1.38 2.37
C GLY A 52 -1.90 -2.36 3.01
N TYR A 53 -2.52 -3.24 2.22
CA TYR A 53 -3.41 -4.28 2.70
C TYR A 53 -2.68 -5.30 3.56
N LYS A 54 -1.51 -5.78 3.14
CA LYS A 54 -0.69 -6.73 3.90
C LYS A 54 -0.31 -6.15 5.28
N GLU A 55 0.24 -4.94 5.31
CA GLU A 55 0.68 -4.29 6.56
C GLU A 55 -0.51 -3.93 7.47
N GLY A 56 -1.57 -3.38 6.88
CA GLY A 56 -2.80 -3.00 7.59
C GLY A 56 -3.51 -4.22 8.18
N PHE A 57 -3.59 -5.33 7.44
CA PHE A 57 -4.17 -6.58 7.92
C PHE A 57 -3.38 -7.16 9.10
N GLN A 58 -2.05 -7.24 8.98
CA GLN A 58 -1.18 -7.72 10.06
C GLN A 58 -1.37 -6.90 11.35
N THR A 59 -1.36 -5.57 11.22
CA THR A 59 -1.56 -4.64 12.34
C THR A 59 -2.96 -4.83 12.96
N ALA A 60 -4.00 -4.84 12.14
CA ALA A 60 -5.39 -5.01 12.61
C ALA A 60 -5.62 -6.36 13.30
N PHE A 61 -4.99 -7.42 12.80
CA PHE A 61 -5.06 -8.75 13.40
C PHE A 61 -4.43 -8.77 14.79
N LEU A 62 -3.25 -8.16 14.96
CA LEU A 62 -2.59 -8.03 16.27
C LEU A 62 -3.41 -7.17 17.23
N LEU A 63 -3.96 -6.05 16.76
CA LEU A 63 -4.88 -5.22 17.52
C LEU A 63 -6.11 -6.01 18.01
N GLY A 64 -6.63 -6.92 17.17
CA GLY A 64 -7.68 -7.87 17.55
C GLY A 64 -7.25 -8.83 18.66
N LYS A 65 -6.03 -9.39 18.58
CA LYS A 65 -5.45 -10.22 19.65
C LYS A 65 -5.31 -9.44 20.96
N PHE A 66 -4.78 -8.22 20.94
CA PHE A 66 -4.69 -7.39 22.15
C PHE A 66 -6.07 -7.02 22.71
N LYS A 67 -7.06 -6.78 21.85
CA LYS A 67 -8.43 -6.52 22.29
C LYS A 67 -9.06 -7.72 23.00
N SER A 68 -8.76 -8.95 22.57
CA SER A 68 -9.26 -10.15 23.26
C SER A 68 -8.61 -10.36 24.63
N LEU A 69 -7.36 -9.90 24.82
CA LEU A 69 -6.67 -9.95 26.12
C LEU A 69 -7.34 -9.12 27.22
N LEU A 70 -8.19 -8.15 26.87
CA LEU A 70 -9.02 -7.44 27.84
C LEU A 70 -9.90 -8.38 28.67
N ASN A 71 -10.24 -9.56 28.15
CA ASN A 71 -11.03 -10.55 28.88
C ASN A 71 -10.23 -11.30 29.95
N VAL A 72 -8.90 -11.24 29.89
CA VAL A 72 -7.97 -11.91 30.83
C VAL A 72 -7.49 -10.93 31.91
N VAL A 73 -7.49 -9.63 31.62
CA VAL A 73 -7.14 -8.60 32.60
C VAL A 73 -8.18 -8.57 33.72
N PRO A 74 -7.77 -8.67 35.01
CA PRO A 74 -8.70 -8.61 36.12
C PRO A 74 -9.51 -7.30 36.13
N PRO A 75 -10.83 -7.34 36.46
CA PRO A 75 -11.70 -6.16 36.42
C PRO A 75 -11.29 -5.05 37.39
N ASN A 76 -10.48 -5.39 38.41
CA ASN A 76 -10.01 -4.47 39.44
C ASN A 76 -8.77 -3.66 39.01
N VAL A 77 -8.20 -3.94 37.83
CA VAL A 77 -7.08 -3.19 37.28
C VAL A 77 -7.63 -2.03 36.46
N GLU A 78 -7.30 -0.81 36.89
CA GLU A 78 -7.66 0.39 36.15
C GLU A 78 -6.88 0.46 34.83
N ARG A 79 -7.58 0.81 33.75
CA ARG A 79 -7.01 0.83 32.41
C ARG A 79 -6.59 2.24 32.06
N PRO A 80 -5.32 2.46 31.66
CA PRO A 80 -4.89 3.75 31.16
C PRO A 80 -5.74 4.21 29.97
N GLN A 81 -6.08 5.50 29.94
CA GLN A 81 -6.97 6.08 28.94
C GLN A 81 -6.44 5.87 27.50
N ASN A 82 -5.13 5.98 27.29
CA ASN A 82 -4.49 5.74 25.99
C ASN A 82 -4.72 4.30 25.48
N ILE A 83 -4.66 3.30 26.36
CA ILE A 83 -4.91 1.90 25.99
C ILE A 83 -6.36 1.70 25.57
N LYS A 84 -7.29 2.32 26.31
CA LYS A 84 -8.72 2.28 25.98
C LYS A 84 -8.99 2.88 24.60
N GLU A 85 -8.43 4.06 24.32
CA GLU A 85 -8.59 4.74 23.04
C GLU A 85 -8.05 3.93 21.85
N ILE A 86 -6.89 3.30 22.01
CA ILE A 86 -6.32 2.40 21.00
C ILE A 86 -7.26 1.20 20.75
N LEU A 87 -7.73 0.54 21.81
CA LEU A 87 -8.52 -0.68 21.71
C LEU A 87 -9.98 -0.45 21.23
N ASP A 88 -10.51 0.74 21.47
CA ASP A 88 -11.81 1.19 20.95
C ASP A 88 -11.76 1.43 19.43
N LYS A 89 -10.61 1.87 18.91
CA LYS A 89 -10.41 2.22 17.49
C LYS A 89 -9.69 1.14 16.66
N THR A 90 -9.64 -0.10 17.17
CA THR A 90 -8.98 -1.25 16.50
C THR A 90 -9.43 -1.49 15.06
N ARG A 91 -10.69 -1.19 14.72
CA ARG A 91 -11.22 -1.27 13.34
C ARG A 91 -10.49 -0.37 12.34
N ARG A 92 -9.80 0.67 12.81
CA ARG A 92 -9.01 1.57 11.96
C ARG A 92 -7.58 1.07 11.73
N GLY A 93 -7.20 -0.07 12.29
CA GLY A 93 -5.91 -0.70 12.02
C GLY A 93 -4.69 0.15 12.41
N ALA A 94 -4.79 1.02 13.42
CA ALA A 94 -3.75 2.00 13.74
C ALA A 94 -3.35 2.85 12.52
N CYS A 95 -4.34 3.37 11.79
CA CYS A 95 -4.09 4.21 10.62
C CYS A 95 -3.64 5.63 11.04
N TYR A 96 -2.43 6.00 10.64
CA TYR A 96 -1.82 7.31 10.84
C TYR A 96 -2.65 8.42 10.17
N LEU A 97 -3.05 8.21 8.92
CA LEU A 97 -3.87 9.18 8.17
C LEU A 97 -5.22 9.43 8.85
N CYS A 98 -5.82 8.41 9.48
CA CYS A 98 -7.06 8.59 10.25
C CYS A 98 -6.90 9.51 11.47
N MET A 99 -5.67 9.75 11.94
CA MET A 99 -5.36 10.68 13.02
C MET A 99 -4.94 12.06 12.51
N THR A 100 -4.29 12.12 11.33
CA THR A 100 -3.68 13.34 10.79
C THR A 100 -4.45 13.99 9.64
N ALA A 101 -5.64 13.47 9.29
CA ALA A 101 -6.53 13.93 8.22
C ALA A 101 -6.90 15.43 8.24
N SER A 102 -6.47 16.19 9.25
CA SER A 102 -6.63 17.64 9.37
C SER A 102 -5.47 18.48 8.80
N HIS A 103 -4.40 17.87 8.29
CA HIS A 103 -3.21 18.58 7.79
C HIS A 103 -3.03 18.39 6.27
N GLU A 104 -3.29 19.45 5.50
CA GLU A 104 -3.16 19.54 4.03
C GLU A 104 -1.69 19.64 3.55
N GLU A 105 -0.74 19.00 4.25
CA GLU A 105 0.64 18.99 3.78
C GLU A 105 0.82 17.90 2.71
N GLU A 106 1.23 18.30 1.51
CA GLU A 106 1.61 17.37 0.45
C GLU A 106 2.85 16.57 0.88
N LYS A 107 2.62 15.37 1.42
CA LYS A 107 3.66 14.39 1.74
C LYS A 107 3.82 13.43 0.58
N SER A 108 5.07 13.01 0.33
CA SER A 108 5.32 11.94 -0.64
C SER A 108 4.76 10.61 -0.11
N PHE A 109 4.46 9.68 -1.02
CA PHE A 109 3.96 8.35 -0.65
C PHE A 109 4.92 7.63 0.32
N SER A 110 6.23 7.72 0.10
CA SER A 110 7.22 7.11 0.99
C SER A 110 7.24 7.70 2.39
N GLN A 111 6.98 9.00 2.54
CA GLN A 111 6.84 9.63 3.85
C GLN A 111 5.60 9.12 4.57
N ILE A 112 4.45 9.04 3.89
CA ILE A 112 3.20 8.54 4.46
C ILE A 112 3.36 7.08 4.92
N ASP A 113 4.00 6.26 4.09
CA ASP A 113 4.28 4.86 4.36
C ASP A 113 5.16 4.69 5.61
N ASN A 114 6.27 5.44 5.70
CA ASN A 114 7.13 5.42 6.88
C ASN A 114 6.40 5.88 8.16
N GLU A 115 5.62 6.95 8.09
CA GLU A 115 4.84 7.44 9.23
C GLU A 115 3.78 6.43 9.68
N GLN A 116 3.11 5.77 8.73
CA GLN A 116 2.17 4.69 9.00
C GLN A 116 2.84 3.52 9.71
N GLN A 117 4.02 3.09 9.25
CA GLN A 117 4.79 2.01 9.87
C GLN A 117 5.28 2.37 11.28
N LEU A 118 5.85 3.56 11.46
CA LEU A 118 6.30 4.03 12.78
C LEU A 118 5.14 4.15 13.76
N HIS A 119 3.99 4.65 13.29
CA HIS A 119 2.80 4.80 14.10
C HIS A 119 2.22 3.43 14.54
N SER A 120 2.10 2.47 13.61
CA SER A 120 1.58 1.13 13.92
C SER A 120 2.51 0.40 14.90
N ILE A 121 3.83 0.45 14.70
CA ILE A 121 4.82 -0.14 15.59
C ILE A 121 4.70 0.44 17.00
N ARG A 122 4.64 1.77 17.13
CA ARG A 122 4.52 2.43 18.43
C ARG A 122 3.26 1.98 19.18
N ILE A 123 2.14 1.89 18.47
CA ILE A 123 0.88 1.41 19.06
C ILE A 123 1.00 -0.04 19.53
N LEU A 124 1.55 -0.92 18.69
CA LEU A 124 1.71 -2.34 19.02
C LEU A 124 2.67 -2.54 20.20
N GLN A 125 3.78 -1.80 20.25
CA GLN A 125 4.72 -1.80 21.38
C GLN A 125 4.04 -1.34 22.68
N THR A 126 3.29 -0.24 22.62
CA THR A 126 2.54 0.28 23.78
C THR A 126 1.58 -0.77 24.34
N LEU A 127 0.84 -1.47 23.46
CA LEU A 127 -0.07 -2.53 23.88
C LEU A 127 0.70 -3.74 24.40
N HIS A 128 1.79 -4.12 23.75
CA HIS A 128 2.62 -5.23 24.19
C HIS A 128 3.14 -5.02 25.61
N GLU A 129 3.72 -3.86 25.90
CA GLU A 129 4.21 -3.50 27.24
C GLU A 129 3.10 -3.55 28.29
N TYR A 130 1.91 -3.02 27.97
CA TYR A 130 0.76 -3.06 28.87
C TYR A 130 0.29 -4.50 29.16
N PHE A 131 0.24 -5.35 28.14
CA PHE A 131 -0.27 -6.72 28.27
C PHE A 131 0.80 -7.74 28.69
N GLN A 132 2.08 -7.38 28.69
CA GLN A 132 3.21 -8.25 29.05
C GLN A 132 3.00 -9.00 30.38
N PRO A 133 2.50 -8.38 31.47
CA PRO A 133 2.26 -9.07 32.74
C PRO A 133 1.17 -10.15 32.66
N TYR A 134 0.20 -9.98 31.75
CA TYR A 134 -0.98 -10.84 31.59
C TYR A 134 -0.80 -11.89 30.50
N ALA A 135 0.29 -11.82 29.73
CA ALA A 135 0.56 -12.72 28.61
C ALA A 135 1.13 -14.09 29.03
N LYS A 136 1.65 -14.25 30.26
CA LYS A 136 2.25 -15.52 30.74
C LYS A 136 1.37 -16.79 30.66
N PRO A 137 0.04 -16.76 30.82
CA PRO A 137 -0.80 -17.95 30.66
C PRO A 137 -1.12 -18.29 29.19
N LEU A 138 -0.82 -17.39 28.26
CA LEU A 138 -1.09 -17.56 26.84
C LEU A 138 0.25 -17.75 26.14
N ASN A 139 0.44 -18.90 25.52
CA ASN A 139 1.68 -19.27 24.83
C ASN A 139 1.89 -18.38 23.59
N PHE A 140 2.14 -17.08 23.77
CA PHE A 140 2.41 -16.08 22.74
C PHE A 140 3.85 -16.22 22.23
N ASN A 141 4.22 -17.41 21.78
CA ASN A 141 5.45 -17.59 21.02
C ASN A 141 5.34 -16.94 19.62
N ASP A 142 4.14 -16.56 19.18
CA ASP A 142 3.88 -15.88 17.88
C ASP A 142 4.40 -14.43 17.81
N LEU A 143 4.80 -13.82 18.93
CA LEU A 143 5.46 -12.50 18.86
C LEU A 143 6.90 -12.61 18.32
N ASN A 144 7.49 -13.81 18.34
CA ASN A 144 8.75 -14.09 17.66
C ASN A 144 8.58 -14.37 16.16
N GLU A 145 7.36 -14.58 15.67
CA GLU A 145 7.10 -14.84 14.24
C GLU A 145 6.95 -13.55 13.43
N PHE A 146 6.89 -12.40 14.10
CA PHE A 146 6.90 -11.09 13.46
C PHE A 146 8.10 -10.31 14.00
N GLN A 147 9.21 -10.37 13.27
CA GLN A 147 10.36 -9.51 13.50
C GLN A 147 9.93 -8.03 13.52
N ILE A 148 9.60 -7.54 14.71
CA ILE A 148 9.58 -6.09 15.04
C ILE A 148 11.02 -5.52 14.97
N GLN A 149 12.00 -6.31 14.52
CA GLN A 149 13.41 -5.95 14.40
C GLN A 149 13.99 -5.98 12.97
N SER A 150 13.24 -6.29 11.89
CA SER A 150 13.86 -6.39 10.54
C SER A 150 13.67 -5.19 9.60
N GLN A 151 13.00 -4.11 10.01
CA GLN A 151 12.94 -2.87 9.20
C GLN A 151 13.14 -1.59 10.03
N ILE A 152 14.16 -1.56 10.88
CA ILE A 152 14.79 -0.29 11.24
C ILE A 152 15.85 -0.03 10.16
N PRO A 153 15.69 0.95 9.25
CA PRO A 153 16.85 1.47 8.54
C PRO A 153 17.80 1.92 9.65
N LYS A 154 19.00 1.36 9.69
CA LYS A 154 20.10 1.93 10.46
C LYS A 154 20.12 3.40 10.11
N ILE A 155 19.71 4.26 11.04
CA ILE A 155 20.02 5.69 10.98
C ILE A 155 21.54 5.71 11.18
N THR A 156 22.26 5.51 10.08
CA THR A 156 23.68 5.81 10.00
C THR A 156 23.78 7.29 10.27
N LYS A 157 24.39 7.63 11.40
CA LYS A 157 25.12 8.89 11.55
C LYS A 157 25.88 9.10 10.25
N SER A 158 25.51 10.09 9.47
CA SER A 158 26.50 10.79 8.65
C SER A 158 27.28 11.63 9.64
N GLU A 159 28.39 11.06 10.10
CA GLU A 159 29.54 11.80 10.59
C GLU A 159 29.83 12.96 9.63
N SER A 160 30.01 14.14 10.22
CA SER A 160 30.99 15.10 9.74
C SER A 160 32.28 14.38 9.40
N ASP A 161 32.82 14.61 8.21
CA ASP A 161 34.21 15.00 7.99
C ASP A 161 34.43 15.22 6.47
N ASP A 162 35.14 16.32 6.19
CA ASP A 162 35.61 16.89 4.92
C ASP A 162 34.64 17.68 4.00
#